data_AF-A0A3A8IVW2-F1
#
_entry.id   AF-A0A3A8IVW2-F1
#
_cell.length_a   1.000
_cell.length_b   1.000
_cell.length_c   1.000
_cell.angle_alpha   90.00
_cell.angle_beta   90.00
_cell.angle_gamma   90.00
#
_symmetry.space_group_name_H-M   'P 1'
#
loop_
_entity.id
_entity.type
_entity.pdbx_description
1 polymer ?
#
loop_
_entity_poly.entity_id
_entity_poly.type
_entity_poly.pdbx_seq_one_letter_code
_entity_poly.pdbx_strand_id
1 'polypeptide(L)'
;MHDNMLALLSGDLSPSARIWTALAPALFAVAYFLVGLVLFCIRCAIKGIPQDAETLTRGKSVLVGFFLRHYFFWVIQPLWRVLLRSGLPANALSMLSGLLGVSSGVAVAAGRFALGGWLFLLAGVLDVMDGRVARTRKEANPAGAALDSVLDRYVDSAILMGLAWYYRDTWVLLPALGALMGSSLVPYVRAKGEGLGVSVRDGAMQRLERVLFLGVGTALSPILEALFWPTEKHPMHWLAVAGLVFVAVLSNVTALARFRTLVRALTPKKPVKQRSGVALFGFNAAAGAIATAVDFVAVLGMVEWGGLSPVWATVAGCVLGGVVNYTLNRVITFRSQGAVAPQLARYTLVSATSALLNAGGVALLTLHPQLAYTLGWWLVRGVVYFAWNLPLQRDYVFNDTSDELLEQRPHAA
;
A
#
# COMPACT_ATOMS: atom_id res chain seq x y z
N MET A 1 -14.94 30.82 27.40
CA MET A 1 -13.79 29.98 26.97
C MET A 1 -14.01 28.51 27.32
N HIS A 2 -14.43 28.21 28.56
CA HIS A 2 -14.74 26.85 29.02
C HIS A 2 -15.84 26.14 28.20
N ASP A 3 -16.96 26.81 27.93
CA ASP A 3 -18.08 26.20 27.17
C ASP A 3 -17.71 25.88 25.72
N ASN A 4 -16.86 26.69 25.09
CA ASN A 4 -16.35 26.43 23.75
C ASN A 4 -15.37 25.25 23.71
N MET A 5 -14.58 25.04 24.77
CA MET A 5 -13.70 23.87 24.88
C MET A 5 -14.49 22.59 25.14
N LEU A 6 -15.50 22.64 26.02
CA LEU A 6 -16.40 21.53 26.24
C LEU A 6 -17.18 21.20 24.97
N ALA A 7 -17.69 22.19 24.24
CA ALA A 7 -18.35 21.99 22.95
C ALA A 7 -17.42 21.40 21.88
N LEU A 8 -16.11 21.71 21.90
CA LEU A 8 -15.14 21.09 21.00
C LEU A 8 -14.94 19.60 21.29
N LEU A 9 -14.91 19.23 22.58
CA LEU A 9 -14.72 17.85 23.04
C LEU A 9 -16.01 17.02 22.93
N SER A 10 -17.14 17.59 23.37
CA SER A 10 -18.49 17.01 23.24
C SER A 10 -19.05 17.11 21.83
N GLY A 11 -18.37 17.87 20.96
CA GLY A 11 -18.64 18.14 19.54
C GLY A 11 -20.10 18.38 19.15
N ASP A 12 -20.88 18.92 20.08
CA ASP A 12 -22.14 19.62 19.81
C ASP A 12 -21.83 21.02 19.23
N LEU A 13 -21.16 21.02 18.09
CA LEU A 13 -20.75 22.22 17.39
C LEU A 13 -21.81 22.62 16.37
N SER A 14 -22.14 23.91 16.32
CA SER A 14 -22.89 24.51 15.23
C SER A 14 -22.18 24.28 13.88
N PRO A 15 -22.89 24.27 12.75
CA PRO A 15 -22.26 24.13 11.43
C PRO A 15 -21.12 25.14 11.20
N SER A 16 -21.30 26.39 11.63
CA SER A 16 -20.25 27.41 11.55
C SER A 16 -19.03 27.06 12.40
N ALA A 17 -19.23 26.55 13.62
CA ALA A 17 -18.12 26.13 14.48
C ALA A 17 -17.39 24.90 13.93
N ARG A 18 -18.08 23.95 13.27
CA ARG A 18 -17.44 22.82 12.57
C ARG A 18 -16.53 23.31 11.44
N ILE A 19 -16.97 24.29 10.66
CA ILE A 19 -16.16 24.91 9.60
C ILE A 19 -14.92 25.59 10.21
N TRP A 20 -15.11 26.44 11.23
CA TRP A 20 -13.99 27.20 11.80
C TRP A 20 -12.99 26.34 12.55
N THR A 21 -13.42 25.29 13.24
CA THR A 21 -12.51 24.34 13.92
C THR A 21 -11.67 23.54 12.94
N ALA A 22 -12.19 23.24 11.75
CA ALA A 22 -11.44 22.64 10.66
C ALA A 22 -10.53 23.66 9.94
N LEU A 23 -11.06 24.84 9.60
CA LEU A 23 -10.42 25.80 8.71
C LEU A 23 -9.43 26.74 9.40
N ALA A 24 -9.69 27.17 10.64
CA ALA A 24 -8.85 28.16 11.32
C ALA A 24 -7.39 27.71 11.48
N PRO A 25 -7.07 26.46 11.89
CA PRO A 25 -5.68 26.03 11.99
C PRO A 25 -5.00 25.95 10.62
N ALA A 26 -5.74 25.59 9.56
CA ALA A 26 -5.22 25.60 8.19
C ALA A 26 -4.91 27.02 7.71
N LEU A 27 -5.83 27.98 7.91
CA LEU A 27 -5.61 29.37 7.56
C LEU A 27 -4.44 29.97 8.35
N PHE A 28 -4.31 29.65 9.64
CA PHE A 28 -3.19 30.06 10.45
C PHE A 28 -1.86 29.51 9.91
N ALA A 29 -1.81 28.22 9.58
CA ALA A 29 -0.63 27.61 8.98
C ALA A 29 -0.29 28.27 7.64
N VAL A 30 -1.26 28.41 6.74
CA VAL A 30 -1.07 29.06 5.43
C VAL A 30 -0.57 30.49 5.59
N ALA A 31 -1.18 31.28 6.48
CA ALA A 31 -0.74 32.63 6.78
C ALA A 31 0.70 32.65 7.33
N TYR A 32 1.03 31.76 8.27
CA TYR A 32 2.38 31.63 8.82
C TYR A 32 3.42 31.34 7.73
N PHE A 33 3.14 30.38 6.85
CA PHE A 33 4.04 30.07 5.74
C PHE A 33 4.11 31.25 4.74
N LEU A 34 3.00 31.82 4.28
CA LEU A 34 3.01 32.95 3.34
C LEU A 34 3.75 34.17 3.88
N VAL A 35 3.48 34.59 5.13
CA VAL A 35 4.21 35.67 5.79
C VAL A 35 5.69 35.31 5.90
N GLY A 36 6.00 34.08 6.31
CA GLY A 36 7.36 33.57 6.34
C GLY A 36 8.05 33.62 4.97
N LEU A 37 7.33 33.36 3.87
CA LEU A 37 7.87 33.40 2.52
C LEU A 37 8.23 34.82 2.12
N VAL A 38 7.36 35.78 2.40
CA VAL A 38 7.64 37.21 2.18
C VAL A 38 8.88 37.63 2.97
N LEU A 39 8.94 37.30 4.27
CA LEU A 39 10.09 37.61 5.12
C LEU A 39 11.38 36.92 4.64
N PHE A 40 11.28 35.68 4.16
CA PHE A 40 12.41 34.94 3.59
C PHE A 40 12.93 35.58 2.31
N CYS A 41 12.04 35.99 1.40
CA CYS A 41 12.39 36.73 0.18
C CYS A 41 13.10 38.05 0.51
N ILE A 42 12.56 38.83 1.47
CA ILE A 42 13.21 40.06 1.96
C ILE A 42 14.60 39.75 2.53
N ARG A 43 14.72 38.72 3.38
CA ARG A 43 15.99 38.30 3.97
C ARG A 43 16.99 37.83 2.91
N CYS A 44 16.54 37.18 1.84
CA CYS A 44 17.39 36.74 0.74
C CYS A 44 17.88 37.93 -0.09
N ALA A 45 17.03 38.92 -0.33
CA ALA A 45 17.40 40.15 -1.03
C ALA A 45 18.46 40.95 -0.27
N ILE A 46 18.38 41.02 1.06
CA ILE A 46 19.30 41.84 1.87
C ILE A 46 20.60 41.11 2.20
N LYS A 47 20.53 39.82 2.56
CA LYS A 47 21.64 39.08 3.21
C LYS A 47 21.91 37.71 2.56
N GLY A 48 21.40 37.46 1.36
CA GLY A 48 21.55 36.18 0.63
C GLY A 48 20.78 35.01 1.24
N ILE A 49 20.80 33.85 0.57
CA ILE A 49 20.06 32.65 1.01
C ILE A 49 20.72 32.08 2.28
N PRO A 50 19.97 31.89 3.39
CA PRO A 50 20.50 31.24 4.58
C PRO A 50 20.99 29.84 4.24
N GLN A 51 22.26 29.55 4.52
CA GLN A 51 22.83 28.23 4.36
C GLN A 51 22.82 27.51 5.70
N ASP A 52 22.07 26.41 5.78
CA ASP A 52 22.05 25.53 6.95
C ASP A 52 22.80 24.24 6.62
N ALA A 53 23.68 23.79 7.51
CA ALA A 53 24.57 22.65 7.29
C ALA A 53 23.81 21.35 6.97
N GLU A 54 22.60 21.17 7.52
CA GLU A 54 21.72 20.03 7.21
C GLU A 54 21.15 20.13 5.78
N THR A 55 20.92 21.34 5.28
CA THR A 55 20.37 21.58 3.94
C THR A 55 21.43 21.40 2.85
N LEU A 56 22.67 21.74 3.17
CA LEU A 56 23.84 21.58 2.30
C LEU A 56 24.30 20.12 2.16
N THR A 57 24.13 19.31 3.21
CA THR A 57 24.51 17.88 3.21
C THR A 57 23.48 16.97 2.53
N ARG A 58 22.22 17.39 2.42
CA ARG A 58 21.19 16.65 1.69
C ARG A 58 21.34 16.86 0.18
N GLY A 59 21.53 15.77 -0.57
CA GLY A 59 21.64 15.80 -2.04
C GLY A 59 20.48 16.53 -2.75
N LYS A 60 20.67 16.85 -4.04
CA LYS A 60 19.65 17.49 -4.89
C LYS A 60 18.38 16.61 -4.91
N SER A 61 17.29 17.05 -4.29
CA SER A 61 16.00 16.35 -4.42
C SER A 61 15.24 16.94 -5.59
N VAL A 62 14.66 16.06 -6.40
CA VAL A 62 14.01 16.42 -7.67
C VAL A 62 12.67 17.15 -7.43
N LEU A 63 11.99 16.89 -6.31
CA LEU A 63 10.64 17.40 -6.03
C LEU A 63 10.59 18.73 -5.27
N VAL A 64 11.65 19.11 -4.55
CA VAL A 64 11.68 20.34 -3.74
C VAL A 64 12.91 21.13 -4.14
N GLY A 65 12.69 22.18 -4.94
CA GLY A 65 13.75 23.05 -5.43
C GLY A 65 14.61 23.63 -4.30
N PHE A 66 15.86 23.96 -4.63
CA PHE A 66 16.85 24.49 -3.68
C PHE A 66 16.27 25.62 -2.81
N PHE A 67 15.56 26.56 -3.42
CA PHE A 67 14.92 27.69 -2.74
C PHE A 67 13.87 27.23 -1.71
N LEU A 68 12.93 26.39 -2.13
CA LEU A 68 11.81 25.95 -1.29
C LEU A 68 12.29 25.14 -0.08
N ARG A 69 13.37 24.38 -0.24
CA ARG A 69 14.01 23.64 0.85
C ARG A 69 14.58 24.60 1.90
N HIS A 70 15.42 25.54 1.50
CA HIS A 70 16.02 26.50 2.45
C HIS A 70 14.95 27.35 3.14
N TYR A 71 13.93 27.75 2.39
CA TYR A 71 12.76 28.42 2.93
C TYR A 71 12.06 27.58 4.01
N PHE A 72 11.76 26.31 3.72
CA PHE A 72 11.08 25.42 4.68
C PHE A 72 11.86 25.26 5.99
N PHE A 73 13.19 25.03 5.91
CA PHE A 73 14.03 24.91 7.11
C PHE A 73 14.14 26.22 7.89
N TRP A 74 14.14 27.35 7.18
CA TRP A 74 14.18 28.67 7.79
C TRP A 74 12.85 29.04 8.46
N VAL A 75 11.71 28.76 7.84
CA VAL A 75 10.39 29.15 8.38
C VAL A 75 10.00 28.31 9.59
N ILE A 76 10.42 27.05 9.67
CA ILE A 76 10.24 26.21 10.88
C ILE A 76 11.29 26.50 11.94
N GLN A 77 12.26 27.39 11.68
CA GLN A 77 13.39 27.64 12.57
C GLN A 77 13.00 28.11 13.98
N PRO A 78 12.03 29.04 14.12
CA PRO A 78 11.60 29.50 15.44
C PRO A 78 11.05 28.35 16.31
N LEU A 79 10.26 27.45 15.71
CA LEU A 79 9.62 26.35 16.41
C LEU A 79 10.66 25.40 17.02
N TRP A 80 11.64 24.94 16.23
CA TRP A 80 12.65 24.03 16.77
C TRP A 80 13.61 24.72 17.74
N ARG A 81 13.89 26.02 17.59
CA ARG A 81 14.69 26.77 18.58
C ARG A 81 14.02 26.83 19.94
N VAL A 82 12.69 26.99 19.98
CA VAL A 82 11.93 26.94 21.23
C VAL A 82 12.05 25.56 21.87
N LEU A 83 11.89 24.49 21.10
CA LEU A 83 12.03 23.11 21.59
C LEU A 83 13.45 22.79 22.09
N LEU A 84 14.49 23.32 21.44
CA LEU A 84 15.85 23.13 21.96
C LEU A 84 16.08 23.86 23.28
N ARG A 85 15.56 25.10 23.41
CA ARG A 85 15.69 25.92 24.62
C ARG A 85 14.88 25.39 25.80
N SER A 86 13.77 24.69 25.55
CA SER A 86 12.96 24.12 26.63
C SER A 86 13.64 22.98 27.39
N GLY A 87 14.76 22.44 26.87
CA GLY A 87 15.46 21.32 27.50
C GLY A 87 14.75 19.97 27.36
N LEU A 88 13.58 19.90 26.71
CA LEU A 88 12.83 18.66 26.53
C LEU A 88 13.68 17.60 25.81
N PRO A 89 13.79 16.36 26.33
CA PRO A 89 14.56 15.31 25.69
C PRO A 89 13.84 14.79 24.43
N ALA A 90 14.60 14.32 23.43
CA ALA A 90 14.04 13.84 22.17
C ALA A 90 12.99 12.72 22.37
N ASN A 91 13.27 11.76 23.24
CA ASN A 91 12.34 10.68 23.56
C ASN A 91 11.00 11.19 24.14
N ALA A 92 11.01 12.29 24.90
CA ALA A 92 9.76 12.88 25.39
C ALA A 92 8.93 13.50 24.27
N LEU A 93 9.59 14.08 23.25
CA LEU A 93 8.92 14.57 22.05
C LEU A 93 8.31 13.41 21.24
N SER A 94 9.04 12.30 21.08
CA SER A 94 8.52 11.09 20.43
C SER A 94 7.31 10.53 21.18
N MET A 95 7.37 10.46 22.51
CA MET A 95 6.24 10.00 23.34
C MET A 95 5.03 10.94 23.24
N LEU A 96 5.25 12.25 23.23
CA LEU A 96 4.18 13.24 23.05
C LEU A 96 3.55 13.12 21.66
N SER A 97 4.37 12.96 20.61
CA SER A 97 3.90 12.66 19.25
C SER A 97 3.03 11.40 19.25
N GLY A 98 3.51 10.32 19.87
CA GLY A 98 2.78 9.07 20.05
C GLY A 98 1.41 9.27 20.71
N LEU A 99 1.37 10.00 21.83
CA LEU A 99 0.14 10.28 22.57
C LEU A 99 -0.87 11.08 21.74
N LEU A 100 -0.42 12.12 21.04
CA LEU A 100 -1.29 12.92 20.16
C LEU A 100 -1.81 12.09 18.98
N GLY A 101 -0.95 11.26 18.38
CA GLY A 101 -1.32 10.38 17.30
C GLY A 101 -2.33 9.31 17.70
N VAL A 102 -2.19 8.70 18.89
CA VAL A 102 -3.18 7.76 19.42
C VAL A 102 -4.50 8.48 19.75
N SER A 103 -4.41 9.67 20.35
CA SER A 103 -5.57 10.50 20.67
C SER A 103 -6.34 10.94 19.42
N SER A 104 -5.65 11.10 18.29
CA SER A 104 -6.29 11.33 16.99
C SER A 104 -7.25 10.19 16.62
N GLY A 105 -6.81 8.94 16.75
CA GLY A 105 -7.66 7.77 16.48
C GLY A 105 -8.91 7.75 17.35
N VAL A 106 -8.77 8.04 18.65
CA VAL A 106 -9.90 8.12 19.58
C VAL A 106 -10.86 9.25 19.18
N ALA A 107 -10.33 10.43 18.82
CA ALA A 107 -11.13 11.56 18.38
C ALA A 107 -11.93 11.24 17.10
N VAL A 108 -11.29 10.61 16.10
CA VAL A 108 -11.97 10.19 14.87
C VAL A 108 -13.02 9.13 15.14
N ALA A 109 -12.73 8.13 15.99
CA ALA A 109 -13.70 7.11 16.40
C ALA A 109 -14.96 7.72 17.02
N ALA A 110 -14.80 8.82 17.77
CA ALA A 110 -15.88 9.59 18.38
C ALA A 110 -16.55 10.59 17.41
N GLY A 111 -16.20 10.61 16.12
CA GLY A 111 -16.74 11.53 15.12
C GLY A 111 -16.16 12.95 15.16
N ARG A 112 -15.04 13.17 15.88
CA ARG A 112 -14.36 14.48 15.97
C ARG A 112 -13.28 14.61 14.91
N PHE A 113 -13.67 14.63 13.64
CA PHE A 113 -12.74 14.60 12.50
C PHE A 113 -11.75 15.76 12.47
N ALA A 114 -12.19 17.01 12.68
CA ALA A 114 -11.28 18.16 12.72
C ALA A 114 -10.20 18.00 13.80
N LEU A 115 -10.62 17.69 15.04
CA LEU A 115 -9.71 17.47 16.17
C LEU A 115 -8.76 16.31 15.87
N GLY A 116 -9.28 15.18 15.42
CA GLY A 116 -8.48 14.01 15.10
C GLY A 116 -7.45 14.28 14.00
N GLY A 117 -7.85 14.91 12.90
CA GLY A 117 -6.93 15.24 11.81
C GLY A 117 -5.82 16.21 12.26
N TRP A 118 -6.16 17.25 13.04
CA TRP A 118 -5.16 18.20 13.54
C TRP A 118 -4.22 17.60 14.58
N LEU A 119 -4.71 16.73 15.47
CA LEU A 119 -3.86 15.97 16.40
C LEU A 119 -2.86 15.07 15.64
N PHE A 120 -3.30 14.42 14.56
CA PHE A 120 -2.45 13.57 13.73
C PHE A 120 -1.37 14.36 12.98
N LEU A 121 -1.74 15.50 12.38
CA LEU A 121 -0.79 16.38 11.72
C LEU A 121 0.23 16.96 12.71
N LEU A 122 -0.23 17.35 13.91
CA LEU A 122 0.65 17.86 14.96
C LEU A 122 1.63 16.78 15.46
N ALA A 123 1.16 15.53 15.63
CA ALA A 123 2.03 14.40 15.93
C ALA A 123 3.14 14.26 14.87
N GLY A 124 2.78 14.26 13.58
CA GLY A 124 3.75 14.20 12.49
C GLY A 124 4.75 15.37 12.46
N VAL A 125 4.35 16.57 12.91
CA VAL A 125 5.29 17.70 13.06
C VAL A 125 6.27 17.46 14.21
N LEU A 126 5.78 17.04 15.39
CA LEU A 126 6.62 16.79 16.57
C LEU A 126 7.64 15.68 16.33
N ASP A 127 7.21 14.64 15.62
CA ASP A 127 8.04 13.53 15.15
C ASP A 127 9.23 14.01 14.29
N VAL A 128 8.98 14.86 13.28
CA VAL A 128 10.07 15.44 12.49
C VAL A 128 11.01 16.30 13.37
N MET A 129 10.49 16.92 14.42
CA MET A 129 11.29 17.72 15.35
C MET A 129 12.15 16.86 16.29
N ASP A 130 11.67 15.72 16.77
CA ASP A 130 12.40 14.89 17.74
C ASP A 130 13.75 14.42 17.18
N GLY A 131 13.79 14.00 15.91
CA GLY A 131 15.00 13.50 15.27
C GLY A 131 15.98 14.63 15.02
N ARG A 132 15.50 15.85 14.76
CA ARG A 132 16.35 17.05 14.67
C ARG A 132 16.94 17.42 16.02
N VAL A 133 16.14 17.37 17.09
CA VAL A 133 16.59 17.64 18.46
C VAL A 133 17.66 16.62 18.86
N ALA A 134 17.42 15.33 18.63
CA ALA A 134 18.37 14.26 18.93
C ALA A 134 19.71 14.43 18.20
N ARG A 135 19.68 14.76 16.90
CA ARG A 135 20.91 14.99 16.11
C ARG A 135 21.67 16.23 16.56
N THR A 136 20.95 17.31 16.85
CA THR A 136 21.57 18.59 17.28
C THR A 136 22.23 18.45 18.65
N ARG A 137 21.61 17.71 19.57
CA ARG A 137 22.17 17.44 20.91
C ARG A 137 23.17 16.28 20.96
N LYS A 138 23.41 15.60 19.83
CA LYS A 138 24.24 14.39 19.76
C LYS A 138 23.74 13.26 20.67
N GLU A 139 22.43 13.19 20.87
CA GLU A 139 21.74 12.16 21.67
C GLU A 139 21.20 11.01 20.82
N ALA A 140 21.34 11.08 19.49
CA ALA A 140 20.84 10.07 18.57
C ALA A 140 21.49 8.70 18.83
N ASN A 141 20.67 7.68 19.09
CA ASN A 141 21.10 6.33 19.43
C ASN A 141 20.12 5.26 18.88
N PRO A 142 20.53 3.97 18.82
CA PRO A 142 19.68 2.90 18.27
C PRO A 142 18.36 2.69 19.02
N ALA A 143 18.33 2.89 20.34
CA ALA A 143 17.11 2.73 21.13
C ALA A 143 16.08 3.81 20.80
N GLY A 144 16.51 5.06 20.62
CA GLY A 144 15.66 6.16 20.16
C GLY A 144 15.13 5.93 18.74
N ALA A 145 15.97 5.44 17.82
CA ALA A 145 15.53 5.10 16.47
C ALA A 145 14.50 3.95 16.44
N ALA A 146 14.64 2.97 17.34
CA ALA A 146 13.66 1.90 17.52
C ALA A 146 12.34 2.43 18.11
N LEU A 147 12.41 3.30 19.12
CA LEU A 147 11.24 3.96 19.71
C LEU A 147 10.44 4.73 18.66
N ASP A 148 11.09 5.60 17.90
CA ASP A 148 10.53 6.38 16.78
C ASP A 148 9.81 5.46 15.78
N SER A 149 10.53 4.47 15.25
CA SER A 149 9.99 3.54 14.24
C SER A 149 8.81 2.70 14.74
N VAL A 150 8.75 2.39 16.04
CA VAL A 150 7.64 1.62 16.64
C VAL A 150 6.45 2.53 16.93
N LEU A 151 6.67 3.70 17.53
CA LEU A 151 5.61 4.67 17.82
C LEU A 151 4.92 5.14 16.54
N ASP A 152 5.66 5.34 15.45
CA ASP A 152 5.11 5.63 14.12
C ASP A 152 4.00 4.66 13.71
N ARG A 153 4.22 3.37 13.95
CA ARG A 153 3.27 2.31 13.57
C ARG A 153 2.04 2.35 14.45
N TYR A 154 2.18 2.65 15.74
CA TYR A 154 1.04 2.85 16.63
C TYR A 154 0.23 4.08 16.23
N VAL A 155 0.88 5.20 15.92
CA VAL A 155 0.23 6.45 15.50
C VAL A 155 -0.53 6.26 14.19
N ASP A 156 0.11 5.69 13.17
CA ASP A 156 -0.54 5.38 11.89
C ASP A 156 -1.72 4.42 12.06
N SER A 157 -1.56 3.39 12.91
CA SER A 157 -2.63 2.42 13.15
C SER A 157 -3.79 3.01 13.92
N ALA A 158 -3.55 3.88 14.90
CA ALA A 158 -4.60 4.44 15.74
C ALA A 158 -5.61 5.26 14.95
N ILE A 159 -5.16 6.17 14.08
CA ILE A 159 -6.08 6.94 13.22
C ILE A 159 -6.87 6.05 12.25
N LEU A 160 -6.22 5.03 11.68
CA LEU A 160 -6.87 4.09 10.76
C LEU A 160 -7.90 3.21 11.48
N MET A 161 -7.60 2.78 12.72
CA MET A 161 -8.55 2.08 13.58
C MET A 161 -9.72 2.99 13.97
N GLY A 162 -9.47 4.27 14.23
CA GLY A 162 -10.53 5.25 14.51
C GLY A 162 -11.47 5.44 13.33
N LEU A 163 -10.91 5.55 12.11
CA LEU A 163 -11.69 5.59 10.87
C LEU A 163 -12.46 4.28 10.65
N ALA A 164 -11.83 3.12 10.84
CA ALA A 164 -12.48 1.83 10.72
C ALA A 164 -13.65 1.69 11.71
N TRP A 165 -13.47 2.16 12.94
CA TRP A 165 -14.52 2.17 13.96
C TRP A 165 -15.69 3.07 13.58
N TYR A 166 -15.40 4.30 13.14
CA TYR A 166 -16.44 5.25 12.72
C TYR A 166 -17.24 4.72 11.52
N TYR A 167 -16.56 4.08 10.56
CA TYR A 167 -17.14 3.60 9.30
C TYR A 167 -17.53 2.11 9.28
N ARG A 168 -17.54 1.44 10.43
CA ARG A 168 -17.69 -0.03 10.55
C ARG A 168 -18.92 -0.60 9.84
N ASP A 169 -20.01 0.17 9.76
CA ASP A 169 -21.28 -0.25 9.16
C ASP A 169 -21.42 0.20 7.68
N THR A 170 -20.31 0.60 7.05
CA THR A 170 -20.29 1.14 5.68
C THR A 170 -19.23 0.45 4.83
N TRP A 171 -19.30 0.63 3.50
CA TRP A 171 -18.28 0.11 2.57
C TRP A 171 -16.86 0.65 2.84
N VAL A 172 -16.74 1.78 3.54
CA VAL A 172 -15.46 2.44 3.86
C VAL A 172 -14.61 1.63 4.85
N LEU A 173 -15.21 0.69 5.60
CA LEU A 173 -14.47 -0.24 6.44
C LEU A 173 -13.41 -1.02 5.65
N LEU A 174 -13.72 -1.47 4.43
CA LEU A 174 -12.78 -2.25 3.61
C LEU A 174 -11.54 -1.42 3.21
N PRO A 175 -11.66 -0.19 2.67
CA PRO A 175 -10.53 0.72 2.52
C PRO A 175 -9.78 1.01 3.82
N ALA A 176 -10.45 1.13 4.97
CA ALA A 176 -9.79 1.36 6.26
C ALA A 176 -8.86 0.20 6.65
N LEU A 177 -9.37 -1.03 6.56
CA LEU A 177 -8.59 -2.25 6.80
C LEU A 177 -7.47 -2.41 5.76
N GLY A 178 -7.75 -2.09 4.49
CA GLY A 178 -6.76 -2.08 3.43
C GLY A 178 -5.62 -1.10 3.69
N ALA A 179 -5.93 0.12 4.16
CA ALA A 179 -4.93 1.10 4.56
C ALA A 179 -4.11 0.64 5.76
N LEU A 180 -4.71 -0.02 6.75
CA LEU A 180 -4.00 -0.58 7.91
C LEU A 180 -3.00 -1.66 7.47
N MET A 181 -3.43 -2.57 6.61
CA MET A 181 -2.57 -3.60 6.02
C MET A 181 -1.42 -3.00 5.22
N GLY A 182 -1.73 -2.10 4.27
CA GLY A 182 -0.74 -1.47 3.41
C GLY A 182 0.28 -0.65 4.22
N SER A 183 -0.19 0.18 5.14
CA SER A 183 0.67 1.03 5.98
C SER A 183 1.58 0.23 6.90
N SER A 184 1.17 -0.98 7.31
CA SER A 184 1.99 -1.90 8.08
C SER A 184 3.04 -2.62 7.22
N LEU A 185 2.69 -2.99 5.98
CA LEU A 185 3.57 -3.74 5.08
C LEU A 185 4.67 -2.87 4.47
N VAL A 186 4.40 -1.61 4.13
CA VAL A 186 5.41 -0.70 3.55
C VAL A 186 6.70 -0.60 4.38
N PRO A 187 6.65 -0.31 5.70
CA PRO A 187 7.84 -0.30 6.55
C PRO A 187 8.35 -1.70 6.88
N TYR A 188 7.47 -2.70 7.00
CA TYR A 188 7.88 -4.07 7.30
C TYR A 188 8.76 -4.67 6.19
N VAL A 189 8.36 -4.54 4.92
CA VAL A 189 9.16 -5.02 3.79
C VAL A 189 10.52 -4.33 3.72
N ARG A 190 10.56 -3.04 4.03
CA ARG A 190 11.83 -2.29 4.13
C ARG A 190 12.72 -2.84 5.25
N ALA A 191 12.19 -2.98 6.46
CA ALA A 191 12.93 -3.52 7.60
C ALA A 191 13.41 -4.95 7.35
N LYS A 192 12.57 -5.80 6.72
CA LYS A 192 12.95 -7.16 6.32
C LYS A 192 14.05 -7.16 5.27
N GLY A 193 13.98 -6.24 4.29
CA GLY A 193 15.03 -6.06 3.30
C GLY A 193 16.35 -5.66 3.95
N GLU A 194 16.34 -4.65 4.81
CA GLU A 194 17.53 -4.19 5.54
C GLU A 194 18.14 -5.33 6.39
N GLY A 195 17.31 -6.13 7.06
CA GLY A 195 17.74 -7.33 7.80
C GLY A 195 18.29 -8.47 6.92
N LEU A 196 18.04 -8.45 5.61
CA LEU A 196 18.60 -9.37 4.62
C LEU A 196 19.72 -8.74 3.78
N GLY A 197 20.20 -7.54 4.16
CA GLY A 197 21.26 -6.82 3.45
C GLY A 197 20.81 -6.14 2.13
N VAL A 198 19.51 -6.05 1.86
CA VAL A 198 18.95 -5.43 0.66
C VAL A 198 18.21 -4.14 1.00
N SER A 199 18.71 -2.99 0.55
CA SER A 199 18.03 -1.72 0.77
C SER A 199 16.86 -1.53 -0.21
N VAL A 200 15.64 -1.40 0.31
CA VAL A 200 14.44 -1.13 -0.50
C VAL A 200 13.82 0.20 -0.05
N ARG A 201 14.14 1.28 -0.77
CA ARG A 201 13.73 2.66 -0.40
C ARG A 201 12.63 3.24 -1.27
N ASP A 202 12.46 2.74 -2.49
CA ASP A 202 11.51 3.28 -3.47
C ASP A 202 10.05 3.04 -3.09
N GLY A 203 9.14 3.83 -3.64
CA GLY A 203 7.69 3.74 -3.39
C GLY A 203 6.97 5.06 -3.53
N ALA A 204 5.73 5.03 -4.04
CA ALA A 204 4.91 6.22 -4.23
C ALA A 204 4.31 6.76 -2.93
N MET A 205 4.05 5.88 -1.95
CA MET A 205 3.47 6.24 -0.66
C MET A 205 4.47 5.99 0.47
N GLN A 206 5.08 7.07 0.98
CA GLN A 206 5.89 7.02 2.19
C GLN A 206 5.09 7.56 3.38
N ARG A 207 5.76 7.73 4.53
CA ARG A 207 5.07 8.15 5.76
C ARG A 207 4.58 9.60 5.67
N LEU A 208 5.40 10.50 5.13
CA LEU A 208 5.01 11.91 4.97
C LEU A 208 3.74 12.06 4.13
N GLU A 209 3.68 11.40 2.98
CA GLU A 209 2.51 11.46 2.09
C GLU A 209 1.27 10.93 2.80
N ARG A 210 1.39 9.81 3.53
CA ARG A 210 0.28 9.24 4.30
C ARG A 210 -0.21 10.21 5.39
N VAL A 211 0.71 10.80 6.15
CA VAL A 211 0.37 11.77 7.21
C VAL A 211 -0.37 12.97 6.61
N LEU A 212 0.09 13.46 5.45
CA LEU A 212 -0.55 14.59 4.77
C LEU A 212 -1.94 14.23 4.22
N PHE A 213 -2.07 13.19 3.40
CA PHE A 213 -3.35 12.84 2.78
C PHE A 213 -4.40 12.43 3.81
N LEU A 214 -4.02 11.61 4.79
CA LEU A 214 -4.93 11.16 5.83
C LEU A 214 -5.24 12.28 6.83
N GLY A 215 -4.21 13.01 7.27
CA GLY A 215 -4.34 14.07 8.26
C GLY A 215 -5.12 15.27 7.72
N VAL A 216 -4.74 15.81 6.56
CA VAL A 216 -5.45 16.95 5.94
C VAL A 216 -6.86 16.55 5.52
N GLY A 217 -7.02 15.36 4.93
CA GLY A 217 -8.32 14.87 4.51
C GLY A 217 -9.29 14.73 5.68
N THR A 218 -8.80 14.26 6.84
CA THR A 218 -9.57 14.13 8.08
C THR A 218 -9.79 15.48 8.77
N ALA A 219 -8.77 16.35 8.81
CA ALA A 219 -8.85 17.63 9.50
C ALA A 219 -9.84 18.60 8.83
N LEU A 220 -9.85 18.60 7.49
CA LEU A 220 -10.63 19.52 6.69
C LEU A 220 -11.98 18.96 6.26
N SER A 221 -12.23 17.66 6.44
CA SER A 221 -13.49 17.06 6.00
C SER A 221 -14.71 17.85 6.49
N PRO A 222 -14.84 18.21 7.80
CA PRO A 222 -16.08 18.77 8.33
C PRO A 222 -16.56 20.06 7.65
N ILE A 223 -15.71 20.73 6.87
CA ILE A 223 -16.09 21.88 6.04
C ILE A 223 -17.15 21.46 5.02
N LEU A 224 -16.93 20.38 4.27
CA LEU A 224 -17.87 19.92 3.25
C LEU A 224 -19.16 19.44 3.90
N GLU A 225 -19.07 18.66 4.98
CA GLU A 225 -20.27 18.13 5.62
C GLU A 225 -21.08 19.21 6.33
N ALA A 226 -20.46 20.25 6.89
CA ALA A 226 -21.18 21.40 7.44
C ALA A 226 -21.91 22.23 6.37
N LEU A 227 -21.42 22.25 5.12
CA LEU A 227 -22.03 22.98 4.02
C LEU A 227 -23.19 22.21 3.37
N PHE A 228 -23.01 20.90 3.15
CA PHE A 228 -23.98 20.08 2.41
C PHE A 228 -24.93 19.28 3.31
N TRP A 229 -24.50 18.89 4.52
CA TRP A 229 -25.26 18.04 5.45
C TRP A 229 -25.21 18.55 6.90
N PRO A 230 -25.63 19.80 7.17
CA PRO A 230 -25.44 20.45 8.47
C PRO A 230 -26.15 19.77 9.64
N THR A 231 -27.25 19.06 9.38
CA THR A 231 -28.11 18.44 10.40
C THR A 231 -27.79 16.96 10.65
N GLU A 232 -26.95 16.34 9.84
CA GLU A 232 -26.59 14.93 10.02
C GLU A 232 -25.68 14.76 11.24
N LYS A 233 -26.06 13.82 12.12
CA LYS A 233 -25.31 13.51 13.34
C LYS A 233 -24.07 12.65 13.06
N HIS A 234 -24.15 11.79 12.04
CA HIS A 234 -23.06 10.89 11.63
C HIS A 234 -22.85 10.97 10.11
N PRO A 235 -22.38 12.12 9.60
CA PRO A 235 -22.21 12.29 8.17
C PRO A 235 -21.05 11.45 7.64
N MET A 236 -21.12 11.12 6.35
CA MET A 236 -19.98 10.57 5.61
C MET A 236 -18.97 11.70 5.37
N HIS A 237 -17.77 11.59 5.94
CA HIS A 237 -16.73 12.61 5.75
C HIS A 237 -15.97 12.37 4.44
N TRP A 238 -16.49 12.88 3.33
CA TRP A 238 -16.06 12.52 1.98
C TRP A 238 -14.59 12.84 1.70
N LEU A 239 -14.06 13.95 2.25
CA LEU A 239 -12.65 14.28 2.09
C LEU A 239 -11.75 13.28 2.83
N ALA A 240 -12.16 12.84 4.02
CA ALA A 240 -11.45 11.82 4.78
C ALA A 240 -11.52 10.46 4.09
N VAL A 241 -12.68 10.11 3.52
CA VAL A 241 -12.87 8.89 2.72
C VAL A 241 -11.96 8.90 1.49
N ALA A 242 -11.91 10.01 0.76
CA ALA A 242 -11.05 10.14 -0.41
C ALA A 242 -9.56 9.98 -0.04
N GLY A 243 -9.10 10.65 1.02
CA GLY A 243 -7.75 10.50 1.56
C GLY A 243 -7.45 9.07 2.00
N LEU A 244 -8.39 8.42 2.69
CA LEU A 244 -8.27 7.04 3.15
C LEU A 244 -8.16 6.05 1.99
N VAL A 245 -9.05 6.14 1.00
CA VAL A 245 -9.03 5.26 -0.19
C VAL A 245 -7.71 5.44 -0.95
N PHE A 246 -7.26 6.68 -1.11
CA PHE A 246 -5.98 6.98 -1.74
C PHE A 246 -4.81 6.34 -1.00
N VAL A 247 -4.75 6.49 0.33
CA VAL A 247 -3.74 5.85 1.18
C VAL A 247 -3.84 4.32 1.11
N ALA A 248 -5.05 3.76 1.13
CA ALA A 248 -5.28 2.33 1.05
C ALA A 248 -4.70 1.74 -0.24
N VAL A 249 -5.02 2.34 -1.39
CA VAL A 249 -4.54 1.86 -2.68
C VAL A 249 -3.03 2.04 -2.79
N LEU A 250 -2.51 3.25 -2.56
CA LEU A 250 -1.09 3.51 -2.82
C LEU A 250 -0.16 2.83 -1.82
N SER A 251 -0.58 2.64 -0.56
CA SER A 251 0.23 1.90 0.42
C SER A 251 0.35 0.43 0.03
N ASN A 252 -0.73 -0.20 -0.44
CA ASN A 252 -0.69 -1.59 -0.89
C ASN A 252 0.11 -1.75 -2.19
N VAL A 253 -0.08 -0.85 -3.16
CA VAL A 253 0.74 -0.83 -4.39
C VAL A 253 2.22 -0.68 -4.03
N THR A 254 2.56 0.23 -3.12
CA THR A 254 3.94 0.44 -2.65
C THR A 254 4.49 -0.79 -1.94
N ALA A 255 3.71 -1.42 -1.05
CA ALA A 255 4.11 -2.65 -0.37
C ALA A 255 4.41 -3.79 -1.34
N LEU A 256 3.53 -4.01 -2.34
CA LEU A 256 3.75 -5.01 -3.39
C LEU A 256 4.96 -4.68 -4.26
N ALA A 257 5.15 -3.41 -4.64
CA ALA A 257 6.30 -2.99 -5.42
C ALA A 257 7.61 -3.25 -4.65
N ARG A 258 7.67 -2.86 -3.38
CA ARG A 258 8.83 -3.13 -2.51
C ARG A 258 9.08 -4.63 -2.35
N PHE A 259 8.03 -5.41 -2.15
CA PHE A 259 8.14 -6.86 -1.99
C PHE A 259 8.69 -7.51 -3.26
N ARG A 260 8.19 -7.10 -4.44
CA ARG A 260 8.72 -7.57 -5.74
C ARG A 260 10.18 -7.20 -5.92
N THR A 261 10.58 -5.98 -5.55
CA THR A 261 11.99 -5.54 -5.62
C THR A 261 12.86 -6.38 -4.69
N LEU A 262 12.42 -6.62 -3.45
CA LEU A 262 13.12 -7.46 -2.48
C LEU A 262 13.31 -8.89 -3.00
N VAL A 263 12.23 -9.53 -3.45
CA VAL A 263 12.29 -10.91 -3.98
C VAL A 263 13.21 -10.98 -5.19
N ARG A 264 13.13 -10.03 -6.13
CA ARG A 264 14.02 -9.98 -7.30
C ARG A 264 15.49 -9.82 -6.93
N ALA A 265 15.78 -9.03 -5.90
CA ALA A 265 17.15 -8.82 -5.43
C ALA A 265 17.74 -10.09 -4.77
N LEU A 266 16.89 -10.90 -4.14
CA LEU A 266 17.30 -12.14 -3.46
C LEU A 266 17.24 -13.38 -4.37
N THR A 267 16.50 -13.31 -5.47
CA THR A 267 16.37 -14.44 -6.40
C THR A 267 17.67 -14.60 -7.20
N PRO A 268 18.31 -15.78 -7.20
CA PRO A 268 19.49 -16.04 -8.01
C PRO A 268 19.21 -15.79 -9.50
N LYS A 269 20.08 -15.05 -10.18
CA LYS A 269 19.96 -14.85 -11.64
C LYS A 269 20.28 -16.17 -12.34
N LYS A 270 19.26 -16.84 -12.90
CA LYS A 270 19.48 -18.00 -13.78
C LYS A 270 20.18 -17.55 -15.08
N PRO A 271 21.17 -18.29 -15.60
CA PRO A 271 21.97 -17.90 -16.77
C PRO A 271 21.24 -18.04 -18.13
N VAL A 272 20.01 -18.55 -18.16
CA VAL A 272 19.29 -18.82 -19.42
C VAL A 272 18.59 -17.56 -19.94
N LYS A 273 18.70 -17.32 -21.25
CA LYS A 273 18.04 -16.24 -22.03
C LYS A 273 16.51 -16.43 -22.02
N GLN A 274 15.85 -16.15 -20.89
CA GLN A 274 14.39 -16.21 -20.81
C GLN A 274 13.75 -15.05 -21.60
N ARG A 275 12.58 -15.31 -22.19
CA ARG A 275 11.74 -14.27 -22.81
C ARG A 275 11.38 -13.18 -21.78
N SER A 276 11.14 -11.95 -22.25
CA SER A 276 10.64 -10.88 -21.38
C SER A 276 9.32 -11.29 -20.72
N GLY A 277 9.06 -10.82 -19.50
CA GLY A 277 7.85 -11.19 -18.75
C GLY A 277 6.54 -10.89 -19.51
N VAL A 278 6.53 -9.82 -20.30
CA VAL A 278 5.39 -9.45 -21.15
C VAL A 278 5.19 -10.44 -22.29
N ALA A 279 6.27 -10.85 -22.96
CA ALA A 279 6.18 -11.85 -24.03
C ALA A 279 5.73 -13.21 -23.45
N LEU A 280 6.29 -13.61 -22.31
CA LEU A 280 5.91 -14.84 -21.63
C LEU A 280 4.41 -14.88 -21.31
N PHE A 281 3.89 -13.80 -20.73
CA PHE A 281 2.47 -13.62 -20.49
C PHE A 281 1.65 -13.73 -21.79
N GLY A 282 2.03 -13.00 -22.84
CA GLY A 282 1.30 -12.99 -24.11
C GLY A 282 1.20 -14.37 -24.76
N PHE A 283 2.32 -15.11 -24.84
CA PHE A 283 2.32 -16.46 -25.39
C PHE A 283 1.55 -17.45 -24.51
N ASN A 284 1.67 -17.36 -23.19
CA ASN A 284 0.94 -18.24 -22.26
C ASN A 284 -0.57 -17.99 -22.30
N ALA A 285 -1.00 -16.73 -22.36
CA ALA A 285 -2.39 -16.35 -22.49
C ALA A 285 -2.98 -16.80 -23.84
N ALA A 286 -2.22 -16.64 -24.93
CA ALA A 286 -2.62 -17.13 -26.26
C ALA A 286 -2.77 -18.66 -26.28
N ALA A 287 -1.82 -19.40 -25.69
CA ALA A 287 -1.91 -20.85 -25.55
C ALA A 287 -3.17 -21.28 -24.78
N GLY A 288 -3.49 -20.59 -23.69
CA GLY A 288 -4.71 -20.82 -22.92
C GLY A 288 -5.99 -20.54 -23.73
N ALA A 289 -6.04 -19.43 -24.46
CA ALA A 289 -7.19 -19.08 -25.30
C ALA A 289 -7.42 -20.12 -26.42
N ILE A 290 -6.34 -20.56 -27.08
CA ILE A 290 -6.41 -21.61 -28.10
C ILE A 290 -6.91 -22.92 -27.47
N ALA A 291 -6.36 -23.32 -26.33
CA ALA A 291 -6.79 -24.51 -25.63
C ALA A 291 -8.28 -24.50 -25.27
N THR A 292 -8.81 -23.37 -24.78
CA THR A 292 -10.24 -23.21 -24.48
C THR A 292 -11.09 -23.26 -25.76
N ALA A 293 -10.63 -22.68 -26.86
CA ALA A 293 -11.35 -22.78 -28.14
C ALA A 293 -11.41 -24.22 -28.65
N VAL A 294 -10.30 -24.96 -28.55
CA VAL A 294 -10.25 -26.37 -28.96
C VAL A 294 -11.13 -27.24 -28.06
N ASP A 295 -11.10 -27.03 -26.74
CA ASP A 295 -12.03 -27.67 -25.80
C ASP A 295 -13.48 -27.43 -26.21
N PHE A 296 -13.88 -26.17 -26.39
CA PHE A 296 -15.24 -25.80 -26.77
C PHE A 296 -15.70 -26.47 -28.08
N VAL A 297 -14.87 -26.46 -29.12
CA VAL A 297 -15.17 -27.12 -30.40
C VAL A 297 -15.26 -28.64 -30.23
N ALA A 298 -14.39 -29.24 -29.42
CA ALA A 298 -14.41 -30.68 -29.15
C ALA A 298 -15.70 -31.08 -28.42
N VAL A 299 -16.13 -30.31 -27.41
CA VAL A 299 -17.39 -30.55 -26.69
C VAL A 299 -18.57 -30.48 -27.65
N LEU A 300 -18.68 -29.42 -28.45
CA LEU A 300 -19.77 -29.28 -29.42
C LEU A 300 -19.81 -30.44 -30.42
N GLY A 301 -18.67 -30.79 -31.02
CA GLY A 301 -18.61 -31.91 -31.96
C GLY A 301 -19.00 -33.26 -31.33
N MET A 302 -18.55 -33.51 -30.08
CA MET A 302 -18.89 -34.74 -29.36
C MET A 302 -20.38 -34.83 -29.00
N VAL A 303 -21.01 -33.70 -28.65
CA VAL A 303 -22.43 -33.66 -28.30
C VAL A 303 -23.31 -33.69 -29.55
N GLU A 304 -23.05 -32.82 -30.52
CA GLU A 304 -23.91 -32.64 -31.70
C GLU A 304 -23.75 -33.75 -32.74
N TRP A 305 -22.52 -34.23 -32.97
CA TRP A 305 -22.24 -35.23 -33.99
C TRP A 305 -21.90 -36.60 -33.39
N GLY A 306 -21.30 -36.63 -32.21
CA GLY A 306 -20.90 -37.86 -31.52
C GLY A 306 -21.98 -38.48 -30.64
N GLY A 307 -23.07 -37.77 -30.35
CA GLY A 307 -24.14 -38.24 -29.46
C GLY A 307 -23.71 -38.50 -28.01
N LEU A 308 -22.54 -38.00 -27.59
CA LEU A 308 -22.06 -38.13 -26.21
C LEU A 308 -22.90 -37.26 -25.26
N SER A 309 -23.03 -37.71 -24.01
CA SER A 309 -23.64 -36.86 -22.99
C SER A 309 -22.79 -35.60 -22.77
N PRO A 310 -23.40 -34.43 -22.54
CA PRO A 310 -22.67 -33.19 -22.31
C PRO A 310 -21.64 -33.27 -21.18
N VAL A 311 -21.89 -34.10 -20.16
CA VAL A 311 -20.96 -34.33 -19.04
C VAL A 311 -19.67 -35.00 -19.53
N TRP A 312 -19.78 -36.11 -20.25
CA TRP A 312 -18.61 -36.84 -20.75
C TRP A 312 -17.87 -36.07 -21.86
N ALA A 313 -18.62 -35.36 -22.70
CA ALA A 313 -18.03 -34.46 -23.69
C ALA A 313 -17.21 -33.35 -23.02
N THR A 314 -17.72 -32.73 -21.94
CA THR A 314 -17.00 -31.69 -21.18
C THR A 314 -15.72 -32.23 -20.55
N VAL A 315 -15.77 -33.43 -19.95
CA VAL A 315 -14.56 -34.06 -19.37
C VAL A 315 -13.51 -34.32 -20.44
N ALA A 316 -13.89 -34.89 -21.58
CA ALA A 316 -12.98 -35.18 -22.69
C ALA A 316 -12.41 -33.90 -23.32
N GLY A 317 -13.25 -32.89 -23.54
CA GLY A 317 -12.85 -31.57 -24.03
C GLY A 317 -11.83 -30.89 -23.10
N CYS A 318 -12.07 -30.91 -21.79
CA CYS A 318 -11.15 -30.36 -20.79
C CYS A 318 -9.78 -31.05 -20.80
N VAL A 319 -9.74 -32.39 -20.92
CA VAL A 319 -8.49 -33.14 -21.04
C VAL A 319 -7.75 -32.73 -22.32
N LEU A 320 -8.46 -32.68 -23.44
CA LEU A 320 -7.89 -32.32 -24.74
C LEU A 320 -7.36 -30.88 -24.76
N GLY A 321 -8.14 -29.92 -24.25
CA GLY A 321 -7.70 -28.53 -24.05
C GLY A 321 -6.49 -28.45 -23.12
N GLY A 322 -6.46 -29.22 -22.03
CA GLY A 322 -5.32 -29.32 -21.11
C GLY A 322 -4.04 -29.79 -21.81
N VAL A 323 -4.13 -30.82 -22.66
CA VAL A 323 -3.01 -31.35 -23.46
C VAL A 323 -2.53 -30.33 -24.49
N VAL A 324 -3.46 -29.65 -25.18
CA VAL A 324 -3.12 -28.57 -26.13
C VAL A 324 -2.40 -27.45 -25.40
N ASN A 325 -2.92 -27.00 -24.25
CA ASN A 325 -2.31 -25.93 -23.46
C ASN A 325 -0.91 -26.31 -22.97
N TYR A 326 -0.73 -27.55 -22.48
CA TYR A 326 0.57 -28.08 -22.08
C TYR A 326 1.56 -28.06 -23.26
N THR A 327 1.13 -28.58 -24.42
CA THR A 327 1.98 -28.71 -25.60
C THR A 327 2.42 -27.35 -26.15
N LEU A 328 1.49 -26.42 -26.29
CA LEU A 328 1.78 -25.05 -26.73
C LEU A 328 2.72 -24.34 -25.75
N ASN A 329 2.50 -24.50 -24.44
CA ASN A 329 3.39 -23.88 -23.46
C ASN A 329 4.78 -24.50 -23.45
N ARG A 330 4.88 -25.83 -23.57
CA ARG A 330 6.16 -26.54 -23.67
C ARG A 330 6.96 -26.09 -24.88
N VAL A 331 6.35 -26.09 -26.08
CA VAL A 331 7.05 -25.86 -27.35
C VAL A 331 7.24 -24.37 -27.64
N ILE A 332 6.20 -23.55 -27.44
CA ILE A 332 6.18 -22.16 -27.89
C ILE A 332 6.54 -21.21 -26.75
N THR A 333 5.86 -21.31 -25.60
CA THR A 333 5.97 -20.33 -24.52
C THR A 333 7.31 -20.44 -23.79
N PHE A 334 7.60 -21.63 -23.26
CA PHE A 334 8.75 -21.91 -22.39
C PHE A 334 9.90 -22.60 -23.10
N ARG A 335 9.66 -23.22 -24.28
CA ARG A 335 10.68 -23.94 -25.08
C ARG A 335 11.44 -24.99 -24.27
N SER A 336 10.71 -25.73 -23.44
CA SER A 336 11.27 -26.69 -22.49
C SER A 336 11.59 -28.02 -23.17
N GLN A 337 12.77 -28.57 -22.87
CA GLN A 337 13.29 -29.81 -23.45
C GLN A 337 13.31 -30.99 -22.46
N GLY A 338 12.99 -30.78 -21.18
CA GLY A 338 13.02 -31.82 -20.15
C GLY A 338 12.02 -32.97 -20.35
N ALA A 339 12.15 -34.02 -19.53
CA ALA A 339 11.37 -35.25 -19.67
C ALA A 339 9.85 -35.01 -19.58
N VAL A 340 9.08 -35.63 -20.50
CA VAL A 340 7.63 -35.37 -20.64
C VAL A 340 6.84 -35.82 -19.41
N ALA A 341 7.05 -37.06 -18.95
CA ALA A 341 6.25 -37.64 -17.87
C ALA A 341 6.29 -36.82 -16.55
N PRO A 342 7.46 -36.47 -15.98
CA PRO A 342 7.48 -35.67 -14.75
C PRO A 342 6.92 -34.26 -14.95
N GLN A 343 7.18 -33.63 -16.10
CA GLN A 343 6.63 -32.31 -16.40
C GLN A 343 5.09 -32.35 -16.53
N LEU A 344 4.54 -33.38 -17.17
CA LEU A 344 3.11 -33.56 -17.29
C LEU A 344 2.47 -33.77 -15.91
N ALA A 345 3.08 -34.57 -15.04
CA ALA A 345 2.61 -34.75 -13.66
C ALA A 345 2.59 -33.41 -12.89
N ARG A 346 3.64 -32.60 -12.98
CA ARG A 346 3.70 -31.26 -12.39
C ARG A 346 2.63 -30.34 -12.97
N TYR A 347 2.45 -30.37 -14.29
CA TYR A 347 1.43 -29.56 -14.98
C TYR A 347 0.01 -29.92 -14.54
N THR A 348 -0.29 -31.21 -14.43
CA THR A 348 -1.59 -31.72 -13.96
C THR A 348 -1.85 -31.29 -12.53
N LEU A 349 -0.85 -31.39 -11.63
CA LEU A 349 -0.97 -30.92 -10.25
C LEU A 349 -1.26 -29.41 -10.17
N VAL A 350 -0.52 -28.60 -10.94
CA VAL A 350 -0.73 -27.15 -11.00
C VAL A 350 -2.15 -26.83 -11.52
N SER A 351 -2.60 -27.52 -12.56
CA SER A 351 -3.92 -27.32 -13.18
C SER A 351 -5.06 -27.76 -12.27
N ALA A 352 -4.95 -28.91 -11.61
CA ALA A 352 -5.94 -29.40 -10.65
C ALA A 352 -6.07 -28.47 -9.44
N THR A 353 -4.94 -28.01 -8.90
CA THR A 353 -4.93 -27.04 -7.79
C THR A 353 -5.50 -25.70 -8.25
N SER A 354 -5.21 -25.26 -9.48
CA SER A 354 -5.82 -24.06 -10.07
C SER A 354 -7.35 -24.18 -10.16
N ALA A 355 -7.89 -25.35 -10.54
CA ALA A 355 -9.34 -25.55 -10.57
C ALA A 355 -9.96 -25.41 -9.18
N LEU A 356 -9.35 -26.01 -8.15
CA LEU A 356 -9.79 -25.88 -6.76
C LEU A 356 -9.69 -24.45 -6.24
N LEU A 357 -8.59 -23.74 -6.52
CA LEU A 357 -8.41 -22.34 -6.14
C LEU A 357 -9.44 -21.42 -6.83
N ASN A 358 -9.78 -21.69 -8.09
CA ASN A 358 -10.82 -20.94 -8.78
C ASN A 358 -12.21 -21.19 -8.19
N ALA A 359 -12.58 -22.47 -7.99
CA ALA A 359 -13.87 -22.83 -7.42
C ALA A 359 -14.03 -22.29 -5.99
N GLY A 360 -13.04 -22.55 -5.13
CA GLY A 360 -13.02 -22.08 -3.74
C GLY A 360 -12.96 -20.56 -3.64
N GLY A 361 -12.13 -19.90 -4.46
CA GLY A 361 -12.04 -18.45 -4.48
C GLY A 361 -13.36 -17.78 -4.88
N VAL A 362 -14.04 -18.29 -5.90
CA VAL A 362 -15.37 -17.77 -6.29
C VAL A 362 -16.38 -18.04 -5.19
N ALA A 363 -16.42 -19.24 -4.62
CA ALA A 363 -17.32 -19.59 -3.51
C ALA A 363 -17.14 -18.64 -2.31
N LEU A 364 -15.89 -18.33 -1.94
CA LEU A 364 -15.58 -17.39 -0.87
C LEU A 364 -16.04 -15.96 -1.20
N LEU A 365 -15.79 -15.49 -2.42
CA LEU A 365 -16.21 -14.14 -2.81
C LEU A 365 -17.74 -14.00 -2.90
N THR A 366 -18.46 -15.07 -3.24
CA THR A 366 -19.93 -15.08 -3.26
C THR A 366 -20.57 -15.12 -1.86
N LEU A 367 -19.80 -15.33 -0.79
CA LEU A 367 -20.32 -15.17 0.57
C LEU A 367 -20.71 -13.71 0.86
N HIS A 368 -20.19 -12.74 0.09
CA HIS A 368 -20.55 -11.34 0.22
C HIS A 368 -21.77 -11.01 -0.65
N PRO A 369 -22.96 -10.72 -0.07
CA PRO A 369 -24.21 -10.59 -0.83
C PRO A 369 -24.21 -9.46 -1.87
N GLN A 370 -23.37 -8.45 -1.67
CA GLN A 370 -23.31 -7.26 -2.52
C GLN A 370 -22.22 -7.34 -3.61
N LEU A 371 -21.36 -8.37 -3.57
CA LEU A 371 -20.31 -8.51 -4.58
C LEU A 371 -20.89 -9.18 -5.83
N ALA A 372 -20.83 -8.49 -6.96
CA ALA A 372 -21.26 -9.06 -8.23
C ALA A 372 -20.47 -10.35 -8.52
N TYR A 373 -21.18 -11.46 -8.75
CA TYR A 373 -20.58 -12.76 -9.05
C TYR A 373 -19.57 -12.68 -10.20
N THR A 374 -19.90 -11.94 -11.26
CA THR A 374 -19.02 -11.73 -12.42
C THR A 374 -17.70 -11.07 -12.03
N LEU A 375 -17.73 -10.09 -11.13
CA LEU A 375 -16.53 -9.44 -10.63
C LEU A 375 -15.68 -10.41 -9.80
N GLY A 376 -16.30 -11.17 -8.89
CA GLY A 376 -15.60 -12.20 -8.12
C GLY A 376 -14.95 -13.27 -9.01
N TRP A 377 -15.66 -13.69 -10.05
CA TRP A 377 -15.20 -14.66 -11.03
C TRP A 377 -13.95 -14.21 -11.79
N TRP A 378 -13.91 -12.94 -12.24
CA TRP A 378 -12.75 -12.37 -12.92
C TRP A 378 -11.58 -12.12 -11.96
N LEU A 379 -11.84 -11.62 -10.75
CA LEU A 379 -10.82 -11.37 -9.74
C LEU A 379 -10.08 -12.65 -9.36
N VAL A 380 -10.81 -13.71 -9.06
CA VAL A 380 -10.22 -15.00 -8.66
C VAL A 380 -9.37 -15.56 -9.80
N ARG A 381 -9.87 -15.54 -11.05
CA ARG A 381 -9.09 -16.02 -12.20
C ARG A 381 -7.81 -15.22 -12.41
N GLY A 382 -7.87 -13.90 -12.30
CA GLY A 382 -6.69 -13.05 -12.39
C GLY A 382 -5.67 -13.40 -11.31
N VAL A 383 -6.11 -13.53 -10.05
CA VAL A 383 -5.24 -13.88 -8.91
C VAL A 383 -4.63 -15.26 -9.09
N VAL A 384 -5.42 -16.29 -9.35
CA VAL A 384 -4.92 -17.66 -9.55
C VAL A 384 -3.98 -17.71 -10.75
N TYR A 385 -4.27 -17.00 -11.83
CA TYR A 385 -3.39 -16.96 -12.99
C TYR A 385 -2.02 -16.34 -12.66
N PHE A 386 -1.98 -15.13 -12.09
CA PHE A 386 -0.74 -14.39 -11.86
C PHE A 386 0.05 -14.89 -10.63
N ALA A 387 -0.62 -15.41 -9.61
CA ALA A 387 0.02 -15.86 -8.37
C ALA A 387 0.35 -17.36 -8.38
N TRP A 388 -0.38 -18.19 -9.13
CA TRP A 388 -0.22 -19.64 -9.14
C TRP A 388 0.22 -20.16 -10.50
N ASN A 389 -0.59 -19.99 -11.55
CA ASN A 389 -0.35 -20.66 -12.83
C ASN A 389 0.94 -20.19 -13.51
N LEU A 390 1.06 -18.89 -13.79
CA LEU A 390 2.19 -18.38 -14.57
C LEU A 390 3.55 -18.59 -13.86
N PRO A 391 3.70 -18.32 -12.54
CA PRO A 391 4.95 -18.59 -11.84
C PRO A 391 5.31 -20.08 -11.77
N LEU A 392 4.36 -20.96 -11.43
CA LEU A 392 4.65 -22.40 -11.31
C LEU A 392 4.89 -23.04 -12.67
N GLN A 393 4.20 -22.60 -13.72
CA GLN A 393 4.52 -23.08 -15.06
C GLN A 393 5.96 -22.70 -15.46
N ARG A 394 6.38 -21.46 -15.16
CA ARG A 394 7.74 -20.99 -15.45
C ARG A 394 8.81 -21.68 -14.61
N ASP A 395 8.61 -21.78 -13.31
CA ASP A 395 9.68 -22.09 -12.36
C ASP A 395 9.67 -23.55 -11.89
N TYR A 396 8.55 -24.26 -12.04
CA TYR A 396 8.38 -25.64 -11.56
C TYR A 396 8.07 -26.64 -12.69
N VAL A 397 7.07 -26.35 -13.52
CA VAL A 397 6.65 -27.28 -14.59
C VAL A 397 7.67 -27.34 -15.72
N PHE A 398 8.01 -26.20 -16.30
CA PHE A 398 8.89 -26.09 -17.48
C PHE A 398 10.32 -25.67 -17.12
N ASN A 399 10.79 -26.06 -15.92
CA ASN A 399 12.12 -25.74 -15.44
C ASN A 399 13.08 -26.92 -15.66
N ASP A 400 13.71 -26.94 -16.84
CA ASP A 400 14.59 -28.02 -17.30
C ASP A 400 15.81 -28.25 -16.39
N THR A 401 16.30 -27.21 -15.69
CA THR A 401 17.47 -27.30 -14.80
C THR A 401 17.24 -28.22 -13.60
N SER A 402 15.98 -28.35 -13.17
CA SER A 402 15.59 -29.26 -12.09
C SER A 402 15.64 -30.72 -12.54
N ASP A 403 15.36 -30.97 -13.82
CA ASP A 403 15.31 -32.31 -14.39
C ASP A 403 16.73 -32.86 -14.61
N GLU A 404 17.66 -32.01 -15.07
CA GLU A 404 19.10 -32.35 -15.15
C GLU A 404 19.70 -32.70 -13.77
N LEU A 405 19.34 -31.95 -12.71
CA LEU A 405 19.80 -32.22 -11.34
C LEU A 405 19.18 -33.49 -10.72
N LEU A 406 17.98 -33.89 -11.18
CA LEU A 406 17.33 -35.13 -10.74
C LEU A 406 17.90 -36.34 -11.49
N GLU A 407 18.24 -36.21 -12.77
CA GLU A 407 18.93 -37.25 -13.56
C GLU A 407 20.38 -37.48 -13.08
N GLN A 408 21.05 -36.45 -12.55
CA GLN A 408 22.40 -36.56 -11.97
C GLN A 408 22.44 -37.16 -10.55
N ARG A 409 21.30 -37.39 -9.88
CA ARG A 409 21.30 -38.17 -8.64
C ARG A 409 21.44 -39.64 -9.03
N PRO A 410 22.58 -40.31 -8.79
CA PRO A 410 22.63 -41.75 -8.98
C PRO A 410 21.53 -42.35 -8.11
N HIS A 411 20.73 -43.23 -8.70
CA HIS A 411 19.70 -43.99 -8.01
C HIS A 411 20.33 -44.62 -6.75
N ALA A 412 20.10 -44.02 -5.58
CA ALA A 412 20.34 -44.67 -4.32
C ALA A 412 19.27 -45.76 -4.21
N ALA A 413 19.69 -46.99 -4.52
CA ALA A 413 18.95 -48.22 -4.31
C ALA A 413 18.69 -48.45 -2.82
#